data_AF-A0A0K0FR04-F1
#
_entry.id   AF-A0A0K0FR04-F1
#
_cell.length_a   1.000
_cell.length_b   1.000
_cell.length_c   1.000
_cell.angle_alpha   90.00
_cell.angle_beta   90.00
_cell.angle_gamma   90.00
#
_symmetry.space_group_name_H-M   'P 1'
#
loop_
_entity.id
_entity.type
_entity.pdbx_description
1 polymer ?
#
loop_
_entity_poly.entity_id
_entity_poly.type
_entity_poly.pdbx_seq_one_letter_code
_entity_poly.pdbx_strand_id
1 'polypeptide(L)'
;MDSNENSKKKWTDEERAALAEKMDKELDDFINNLAAQKKDNEKNTPKKEFNYDEWEKEISQHPAFMTKLPEDGNSEYNEYIEAIRALKYDVGETPEEIILDAEQHKTNGNKHFKLKKYRWACEEYTNGIKLKPNDLELMSKLYGNRAAANYEIGNNRSCQRDCIWALRFDPTNFKCITRMARSLLNVNKVYEARDWLEKNLEYLKTLDGKKPLPNNWDEDLLNLKEEISKKVAIKQRDERKERLLLKKKLDDNEKYLKAFKKRNLKFVYPTVDLDNVKDFDLESLEVNISQLPTKECVQFDSDGKTLLWPILFQYPEIALTDVMKSSSEETVFELLLETLSQNWLNETPWSIYKFGSIVITFECGKKRGYLFRVNIKQKLSEILGKEELFIKGGLPVFQIYTEAYFNNNFIDKGKSYYQPK
;
A
#
# COMPACT_ATOMS: atom_id res chain seq x y z
N MET A 1 -52.28 -60.98 -32.90
CA MET A 1 -50.85 -60.87 -32.55
C MET A 1 -50.81 -60.26 -31.18
N ASP A 2 -50.50 -61.11 -30.20
CA ASP A 2 -50.60 -60.84 -28.77
C ASP A 2 -49.63 -59.76 -28.29
N SER A 3 -50.13 -58.78 -27.55
CA SER A 3 -49.32 -57.90 -26.68
C SER A 3 -49.80 -58.08 -25.26
N ASN A 4 -49.06 -58.90 -24.53
CA ASN A 4 -49.29 -59.36 -23.17
C ASN A 4 -49.11 -58.19 -22.18
N GLU A 5 -50.20 -57.59 -21.71
CA GLU A 5 -50.18 -56.63 -20.59
C GLU A 5 -49.89 -57.38 -19.29
N ASN A 6 -48.63 -57.29 -18.85
CA ASN A 6 -48.16 -57.95 -17.64
C ASN A 6 -48.67 -57.19 -16.39
N SER A 7 -49.86 -57.56 -15.90
CA SER A 7 -50.44 -56.99 -14.68
C SER A 7 -49.55 -57.32 -13.47
N LYS A 8 -48.80 -56.33 -12.95
CA LYS A 8 -48.00 -56.48 -11.72
C LYS A 8 -48.92 -56.85 -10.54
N LYS A 9 -48.76 -58.07 -10.01
CA LYS A 9 -49.45 -58.55 -8.80
C LYS A 9 -49.22 -57.55 -7.65
N LYS A 10 -50.29 -56.97 -7.10
CA LYS A 10 -50.22 -56.18 -5.86
C LYS A 10 -50.17 -57.16 -4.68
N TRP A 11 -49.01 -57.28 -4.06
CA TRP A 11 -48.78 -58.12 -2.88
C TRP A 11 -49.43 -57.50 -1.65
N THR A 12 -50.19 -58.29 -0.90
CA THR A 12 -50.69 -57.91 0.43
C THR A 12 -49.56 -57.91 1.45
N ASP A 13 -49.73 -57.21 2.57
CA ASP A 13 -48.67 -57.10 3.60
C ASP A 13 -48.34 -58.47 4.23
N GLU A 14 -49.33 -59.37 4.31
CA GLU A 14 -49.12 -60.77 4.73
C GLU A 14 -48.28 -61.57 3.74
N GLU A 15 -48.51 -61.41 2.43
CA GLU A 15 -47.69 -62.08 1.40
C GLU A 15 -46.24 -61.56 1.38
N ARG A 16 -46.03 -60.27 1.70
CA ARG A 16 -44.68 -59.69 1.83
C ARG A 16 -43.95 -60.20 3.06
N ALA A 17 -44.63 -60.31 4.20
CA ALA A 17 -44.05 -60.84 5.43
C ALA A 17 -43.64 -62.32 5.26
N ALA A 18 -44.50 -63.13 4.62
CA ALA A 18 -44.18 -64.52 4.32
C ALA A 18 -43.00 -64.67 3.33
N LEU A 19 -42.89 -63.76 2.35
CA LEU A 19 -41.76 -63.74 1.42
C LEU A 19 -40.46 -63.33 2.12
N ALA A 20 -40.51 -62.34 3.02
CA ALA A 20 -39.36 -61.93 3.82
C ALA A 20 -38.86 -63.08 4.70
N GLU A 21 -39.75 -63.76 5.41
CA GLU A 21 -39.36 -64.91 6.25
C GLU A 21 -38.78 -66.07 5.43
N LYS A 22 -39.26 -66.25 4.19
CA LYS A 22 -38.69 -67.24 3.26
C LYS A 22 -37.29 -66.83 2.80
N MET A 23 -37.08 -65.57 2.47
CA MET A 23 -35.76 -65.05 2.08
C MET A 23 -34.76 -65.12 3.23
N ASP A 24 -35.19 -64.85 4.47
CA ASP A 24 -34.33 -64.97 5.65
C ASP A 24 -33.89 -66.42 5.87
N LYS A 25 -34.80 -67.40 5.73
CA LYS A 25 -34.45 -68.83 5.81
C LYS A 25 -33.52 -69.27 4.67
N GLU A 26 -33.79 -68.84 3.44
CA GLU A 26 -32.93 -69.15 2.30
C GLU A 26 -31.52 -68.55 2.47
N LEU A 27 -31.42 -67.35 3.07
CA LEU A 27 -30.15 -66.71 3.38
C LEU A 27 -29.38 -67.45 4.49
N ASP A 28 -30.06 -67.84 5.56
CA ASP A 28 -29.47 -68.63 6.65
C ASP A 28 -28.95 -69.98 6.13
N ASP A 29 -29.72 -70.67 5.30
CA ASP A 29 -29.33 -71.92 4.66
C ASP A 29 -28.13 -71.74 3.73
N PHE A 30 -28.08 -70.63 2.98
CA PHE A 30 -26.95 -70.28 2.12
C PHE A 30 -25.67 -70.01 2.93
N ILE A 31 -25.77 -69.23 4.02
CA ILE A 31 -24.64 -68.95 4.91
C ILE A 31 -24.14 -70.24 5.58
N ASN A 32 -25.06 -71.10 6.02
CA ASN A 32 -24.69 -72.39 6.61
C ASN A 32 -24.00 -73.33 5.60
N ASN A 33 -24.45 -73.34 4.34
CA ASN A 33 -23.78 -74.07 3.27
C ASN A 33 -22.39 -73.52 2.95
N LEU A 34 -22.21 -72.19 2.92
CA LEU A 34 -20.90 -71.57 2.76
C LEU A 34 -19.96 -71.91 3.93
N ALA A 35 -20.46 -71.92 5.16
CA ALA A 35 -19.70 -72.30 6.33
C ALA A 35 -19.30 -73.80 6.31
N ALA A 36 -20.18 -74.68 5.82
CA ALA A 36 -19.89 -76.09 5.62
C ALA A 36 -18.82 -76.30 4.53
N GLN A 37 -18.94 -75.62 3.38
CA GLN A 37 -17.93 -75.63 2.32
C GLN A 37 -16.57 -75.12 2.80
N LYS A 38 -16.54 -74.08 3.64
CA LYS A 38 -15.31 -73.56 4.22
C LYS A 38 -14.67 -74.56 5.20
N LYS A 39 -15.48 -75.25 6.02
CA LYS A 39 -15.00 -76.34 6.90
C LYS A 39 -14.44 -77.54 6.13
N ASP A 40 -15.03 -77.88 4.99
CA ASP A 40 -14.57 -78.98 4.14
C ASP A 40 -13.29 -78.60 3.36
N ASN A 41 -13.18 -77.34 2.92
CA ASN A 41 -11.95 -76.82 2.31
C ASN A 41 -10.81 -76.66 3.33
N GLU A 42 -11.09 -76.17 4.54
CA GLU A 42 -10.09 -76.00 5.62
C GLU A 42 -9.51 -77.33 6.12
N LYS A 43 -10.22 -78.46 5.97
CA LYS A 43 -9.68 -79.80 6.29
C LYS A 43 -8.64 -80.29 5.29
N ASN A 44 -8.66 -79.81 4.05
CA ASN A 44 -7.82 -80.31 2.95
C ASN A 44 -6.69 -79.37 2.50
N THR A 45 -6.64 -78.13 3.01
CA THR A 45 -5.52 -77.21 2.75
C THR A 45 -4.67 -77.00 4.00
N PRO A 46 -3.34 -77.22 3.95
CA PRO A 46 -2.46 -76.86 5.06
C PRO A 46 -2.58 -75.35 5.33
N LYS A 47 -2.69 -74.96 6.60
CA LYS A 47 -2.69 -73.54 6.99
C LYS A 47 -1.42 -72.89 6.43
N LYS A 48 -1.58 -71.94 5.49
CA LYS A 48 -0.48 -71.08 5.03
C LYS A 48 0.17 -70.45 6.27
N GLU A 49 1.49 -70.55 6.37
CA GLU A 49 2.24 -69.83 7.39
C GLU A 49 2.02 -68.34 7.21
N PHE A 50 1.76 -67.63 8.31
CA PHE A 50 1.48 -66.19 8.28
C PHE A 50 2.75 -65.45 7.83
N ASN A 51 2.68 -64.84 6.65
CA ASN A 51 3.74 -64.01 6.10
C ASN A 51 3.39 -62.53 6.29
N TYR A 52 4.16 -61.85 7.14
CA TYR A 52 3.94 -60.44 7.45
C TYR A 52 4.07 -59.55 6.21
N ASP A 53 5.04 -59.82 5.34
CA ASP A 53 5.32 -59.00 4.16
C ASP A 53 4.22 -59.11 3.09
N GLU A 54 3.56 -60.28 3.01
CA GLU A 54 2.43 -60.51 2.09
C GLU A 54 1.16 -59.82 2.63
N TRP A 55 0.90 -59.95 3.92
CA TRP A 55 -0.22 -59.29 4.61
C TRP A 55 -0.12 -57.76 4.57
N GLU A 56 1.07 -57.19 4.79
CA GLU A 56 1.30 -55.74 4.74
C GLU A 56 1.06 -55.20 3.33
N LYS A 57 1.46 -55.94 2.29
CA LYS A 57 1.18 -55.60 0.90
C LYS A 57 -0.33 -55.62 0.59
N GLU A 58 -1.06 -56.62 1.08
CA GLU A 58 -2.51 -56.70 0.87
C GLU A 58 -3.26 -55.56 1.57
N ILE A 59 -2.94 -55.28 2.84
CA ILE A 59 -3.59 -54.21 3.61
C ILE A 59 -3.25 -52.82 3.08
N SER A 60 -2.00 -52.59 2.67
CA SER A 60 -1.59 -51.29 2.13
C SER A 60 -2.26 -50.95 0.79
N GLN A 61 -2.78 -51.96 0.07
CA GLN A 61 -3.61 -51.75 -1.12
C GLN A 61 -5.09 -51.51 -0.82
N HIS A 62 -5.56 -51.81 0.38
CA HIS A 62 -6.95 -51.62 0.74
C HIS A 62 -7.30 -50.10 0.86
N PRO A 63 -8.42 -49.62 0.29
CA PRO A 63 -8.75 -48.19 0.25
C PRO A 63 -8.82 -47.49 1.62
N ALA A 64 -9.14 -48.24 2.68
CA ALA A 64 -9.20 -47.71 4.05
C ALA A 64 -7.82 -47.42 4.68
N PHE A 65 -6.74 -48.04 4.19
CA PHE A 65 -5.41 -47.98 4.81
C PHE A 65 -4.31 -47.50 3.83
N MET A 66 -4.63 -47.31 2.55
CA MET A 66 -3.68 -46.80 1.56
C MET A 66 -3.20 -45.39 1.92
N THR A 67 -1.88 -45.18 1.89
CA THR A 67 -1.27 -43.86 2.12
C THR A 67 -1.04 -43.07 0.83
N LYS A 68 -1.05 -43.76 -0.32
CA LYS A 68 -0.90 -43.20 -1.66
C LYS A 68 -1.84 -43.91 -2.64
N LEU A 69 -2.28 -43.19 -3.66
CA LEU A 69 -3.13 -43.73 -4.73
C LEU A 69 -2.28 -44.60 -5.70
N PRO A 70 -2.77 -45.76 -6.15
CA PRO A 70 -2.10 -46.56 -7.17
C PRO A 70 -1.99 -45.80 -8.50
N GLU A 71 -0.82 -45.77 -9.12
CA GLU A 71 -0.56 -45.05 -10.39
C GLU A 71 -0.99 -45.87 -11.63
N ASP A 72 -1.03 -47.19 -11.53
CA ASP A 72 -1.17 -48.10 -12.69
C ASP A 72 -2.61 -48.52 -13.01
N GLY A 73 -3.63 -47.99 -12.32
CA GLY A 73 -5.05 -48.25 -12.63
C GLY A 73 -5.52 -49.72 -12.54
N ASN A 74 -4.64 -50.62 -12.09
CA ASN A 74 -4.84 -52.08 -12.13
C ASN A 74 -4.98 -52.69 -10.72
N SER A 75 -5.51 -51.94 -9.76
CA SER A 75 -5.85 -52.48 -8.43
C SER A 75 -7.24 -53.12 -8.47
N GLU A 76 -7.40 -54.25 -7.78
CA GLU A 76 -8.68 -54.94 -7.61
C GLU A 76 -9.73 -54.06 -6.94
N TYR A 77 -9.30 -52.98 -6.27
CA TYR A 77 -10.14 -52.02 -5.58
C TYR A 77 -10.48 -50.76 -6.39
N ASN A 78 -10.20 -50.72 -7.70
CA ASN A 78 -10.38 -49.50 -8.51
C ASN A 78 -11.83 -49.01 -8.49
N GLU A 79 -12.83 -49.91 -8.55
CA GLU A 79 -14.26 -49.55 -8.45
C GLU A 79 -14.61 -48.89 -7.10
N TYR A 80 -14.07 -49.40 -5.99
CA TYR A 80 -14.26 -48.80 -4.66
C TYR A 80 -13.56 -47.45 -4.55
N ILE A 81 -12.38 -47.29 -5.15
CA ILE A 81 -11.64 -46.01 -5.19
C ILE A 81 -12.42 -44.99 -6.03
N GLU A 82 -13.01 -45.40 -7.16
CA GLU A 82 -13.89 -44.57 -7.98
C GLU A 82 -15.18 -44.22 -7.26
N ALA A 83 -15.82 -45.15 -6.56
CA ALA A 83 -17.00 -44.88 -5.75
C ALA A 83 -16.71 -43.88 -4.61
N ILE A 84 -15.57 -44.01 -3.92
CA ILE A 84 -15.14 -43.06 -2.88
C ILE A 84 -14.79 -41.69 -3.50
N ARG A 85 -14.21 -41.65 -4.71
CA ARG A 85 -13.96 -40.41 -5.44
C ARG A 85 -15.28 -39.74 -5.85
N ALA A 86 -16.24 -40.49 -6.36
CA ALA A 86 -17.57 -40.00 -6.67
C ALA A 86 -18.22 -39.42 -5.41
N LEU A 87 -18.28 -40.17 -4.31
CA LEU A 87 -18.83 -39.66 -3.04
C LEU A 87 -18.15 -38.38 -2.50
N LYS A 88 -16.89 -38.13 -2.86
CA LYS A 88 -16.15 -36.93 -2.42
C LYS A 88 -16.25 -35.75 -3.38
N TYR A 89 -16.39 -35.99 -4.69
CA TYR A 89 -16.29 -34.97 -5.74
C TYR A 89 -17.54 -34.82 -6.60
N ASP A 90 -18.52 -35.71 -6.46
CA ASP A 90 -19.82 -35.59 -7.12
C ASP A 90 -20.54 -34.43 -6.43
N VAL A 91 -20.68 -33.33 -7.17
CA VAL A 91 -21.41 -32.16 -6.72
C VAL A 91 -22.87 -32.55 -6.79
N GLY A 92 -23.57 -32.54 -5.65
CA GLY A 92 -24.97 -32.91 -5.61
C GLY A 92 -25.77 -32.30 -6.75
N GLU A 93 -26.42 -33.12 -7.57
CA GLU A 93 -27.20 -32.64 -8.70
C GLU A 93 -28.49 -31.96 -8.20
N THR A 94 -28.93 -32.29 -6.98
CA THR A 94 -30.13 -31.72 -6.39
C THR A 94 -29.83 -30.42 -5.63
N PRO A 95 -30.76 -29.44 -5.62
CA PRO A 95 -30.59 -28.20 -4.86
C PRO A 95 -30.32 -28.40 -3.36
N GLU A 96 -30.83 -29.48 -2.77
CA GLU A 96 -30.67 -29.82 -1.35
C GLU A 96 -29.25 -30.29 -1.03
N GLU A 97 -28.67 -31.12 -1.89
CA GLU A 97 -27.29 -31.59 -1.75
C GLU A 97 -26.29 -30.43 -1.96
N ILE A 98 -26.53 -29.53 -2.92
CA ILE A 98 -25.71 -28.31 -3.11
C ILE A 98 -25.68 -27.47 -1.83
N ILE A 99 -26.82 -27.33 -1.14
CA ILE A 99 -26.89 -26.61 0.14
C ILE A 99 -26.05 -27.34 1.19
N LEU A 100 -26.20 -28.65 1.31
CA LEU A 100 -25.47 -29.48 2.27
C LEU A 100 -23.95 -29.42 2.06
N ASP A 101 -23.50 -29.50 0.80
CA ASP A 101 -22.09 -29.37 0.42
C ASP A 101 -21.54 -27.97 0.74
N ALA A 102 -22.32 -26.92 0.48
CA ALA A 102 -21.96 -25.55 0.84
C ALA A 102 -21.90 -25.36 2.37
N GLU A 103 -22.78 -26.01 3.14
CA GLU A 103 -22.72 -26.04 4.61
C GLU A 103 -21.49 -26.78 5.13
N GLN A 104 -21.08 -27.86 4.45
CA GLN A 104 -19.89 -28.61 4.79
C GLN A 104 -18.62 -27.77 4.55
N HIS A 105 -18.53 -27.07 3.42
CA HIS A 105 -17.47 -26.11 3.15
C HIS A 105 -17.45 -24.96 4.18
N LYS A 106 -18.62 -24.43 4.57
CA LYS A 106 -18.73 -23.45 5.68
C LYS A 106 -18.14 -24.01 6.97
N THR A 107 -18.46 -25.26 7.31
CA THR A 107 -18.00 -25.92 8.54
C THR A 107 -16.49 -26.17 8.52
N ASN A 108 -15.95 -26.62 7.39
CA ASN A 108 -14.51 -26.81 7.21
C ASN A 108 -13.74 -25.49 7.24
N GLY A 109 -14.26 -24.45 6.57
CA GLY A 109 -13.73 -23.09 6.66
C GLY A 109 -13.69 -22.58 8.10
N ASN A 110 -14.76 -22.81 8.89
CA ASN A 110 -14.81 -22.43 10.31
C ASN A 110 -13.77 -23.18 11.15
N LYS A 111 -13.50 -24.46 10.86
CA LYS A 111 -12.42 -25.22 11.51
C LYS A 111 -11.05 -24.59 11.20
N HIS A 112 -10.77 -24.28 9.94
CA HIS A 112 -9.53 -23.59 9.55
C HIS A 112 -9.40 -22.20 10.16
N PHE A 113 -10.50 -21.45 10.24
CA PHE A 113 -10.54 -20.14 10.87
C PHE A 113 -10.16 -20.22 12.37
N LYS A 114 -10.74 -21.18 13.11
CA LYS A 114 -10.38 -21.44 14.51
C LYS A 114 -8.91 -21.81 14.68
N LEU A 115 -8.33 -22.53 13.72
CA LEU A 115 -6.91 -22.88 13.67
C LEU A 115 -6.01 -21.74 13.17
N LYS A 116 -6.54 -20.52 12.97
CA LYS A 116 -5.83 -19.35 12.42
C LYS A 116 -5.22 -19.57 11.02
N LYS A 117 -5.69 -20.60 10.31
CA LYS A 117 -5.29 -20.94 8.94
C LYS A 117 -6.17 -20.17 7.95
N TYR A 118 -6.09 -18.84 7.99
CA TYR A 118 -7.04 -17.95 7.31
C TYR A 118 -7.04 -18.11 5.78
N ARG A 119 -5.89 -18.38 5.15
CA ARG A 119 -5.81 -18.63 3.71
C ARG A 119 -6.61 -19.87 3.28
N TRP A 120 -6.50 -20.96 4.02
CA TRP A 120 -7.28 -22.17 3.76
C TRP A 120 -8.76 -21.97 4.09
N ALA A 121 -9.08 -21.22 5.14
CA ALA A 121 -10.46 -20.83 5.42
C ALA A 121 -11.08 -20.05 4.24
N CYS A 122 -10.35 -19.09 3.65
CA CYS A 122 -10.80 -18.37 2.46
C CYS A 122 -11.09 -19.29 1.27
N GLU A 123 -10.25 -20.30 1.03
CA GLU A 123 -10.44 -21.25 -0.06
C GLU A 123 -11.71 -22.09 0.15
N GLU A 124 -11.89 -22.64 1.36
CA GLU A 124 -13.08 -23.42 1.71
C GLU A 124 -14.37 -22.60 1.57
N TYR A 125 -14.40 -21.38 2.09
CA TYR A 125 -15.57 -20.50 1.89
C TYR A 125 -15.79 -20.17 0.41
N THR A 126 -14.72 -20.01 -0.37
CA THR A 126 -14.82 -19.75 -1.81
C THR A 126 -15.38 -20.95 -2.55
N ASN A 127 -15.03 -22.17 -2.17
CA ASN A 127 -15.60 -23.40 -2.74
C ASN A 127 -17.10 -23.50 -2.43
N GLY A 128 -17.51 -23.25 -1.17
CA GLY A 128 -18.93 -23.16 -0.83
C GLY A 128 -19.70 -22.08 -1.62
N ILE A 129 -19.08 -20.93 -1.92
CA ILE A 129 -19.69 -19.87 -2.74
C ILE A 129 -19.83 -20.29 -4.21
N LYS A 130 -18.85 -21.03 -4.76
CA LYS A 130 -18.87 -21.49 -6.17
C LYS A 130 -20.05 -22.41 -6.45
N LEU A 131 -20.49 -23.18 -5.45
CA LEU A 131 -21.64 -24.07 -5.53
C LEU A 131 -22.97 -23.30 -5.72
N LYS A 132 -23.02 -22.01 -5.36
CA LYS A 132 -24.21 -21.14 -5.48
C LYS A 132 -25.47 -21.80 -4.88
N PRO A 133 -25.45 -22.20 -3.60
CA PRO A 133 -26.64 -22.74 -2.95
C PRO A 133 -27.82 -21.76 -3.08
N ASN A 134 -29.02 -22.29 -3.32
CA ASN A 134 -30.25 -21.50 -3.38
C ASN A 134 -30.75 -21.06 -1.98
N ASP A 135 -29.83 -20.76 -1.08
CA ASP A 135 -30.06 -20.25 0.27
C ASP A 135 -29.30 -18.92 0.43
N LEU A 136 -30.05 -17.82 0.43
CA LEU A 136 -29.50 -16.47 0.55
C LEU A 136 -28.84 -16.23 1.91
N GLU A 137 -29.35 -16.84 2.98
CA GLU A 137 -28.78 -16.69 4.32
C GLU A 137 -27.43 -17.42 4.41
N LEU A 138 -27.36 -18.64 3.86
CA LEU A 138 -26.10 -19.37 3.74
C LEU A 138 -25.08 -18.62 2.88
N MET A 139 -25.51 -18.06 1.75
CA MET A 139 -24.66 -17.21 0.90
C MET A 139 -24.13 -15.98 1.66
N SER A 140 -24.99 -15.29 2.43
CA SER A 140 -24.54 -14.18 3.28
C SER A 140 -23.51 -14.62 4.32
N LYS A 141 -23.73 -15.77 4.98
CA LYS A 141 -22.80 -16.33 5.97
C LYS A 141 -21.46 -16.70 5.35
N LEU A 142 -21.45 -17.32 4.17
CA LEU A 142 -20.22 -17.69 3.45
C LEU A 142 -19.39 -16.47 3.08
N TYR A 143 -20.00 -15.45 2.44
CA TYR A 143 -19.31 -14.20 2.14
C TYR A 143 -18.85 -13.48 3.43
N GLY A 144 -19.67 -13.46 4.47
CA GLY A 144 -19.33 -12.83 5.74
C GLY A 144 -18.15 -13.51 6.47
N ASN A 145 -18.07 -14.85 6.39
CA ASN A 145 -16.95 -15.60 6.97
C ASN A 145 -15.67 -15.46 6.14
N ARG A 146 -15.78 -15.43 4.81
CA ARG A 146 -14.65 -15.11 3.93
C ARG A 146 -14.13 -13.68 4.16
N ALA A 147 -15.04 -12.72 4.37
CA ALA A 147 -14.67 -11.36 4.77
C ALA A 147 -13.88 -11.36 6.09
N ALA A 148 -14.29 -12.16 7.08
CA ALA A 148 -13.56 -12.30 8.34
C ALA A 148 -12.14 -12.83 8.12
N ALA A 149 -11.97 -13.89 7.33
CA ALA A 149 -10.66 -14.45 7.04
C ALA A 149 -9.78 -13.44 6.27
N ASN A 150 -10.34 -12.72 5.29
CA ASN A 150 -9.62 -11.67 4.57
C ASN A 150 -9.23 -10.49 5.48
N TYR A 151 -10.07 -10.13 6.45
CA TYR A 151 -9.76 -9.09 7.44
C TYR A 151 -8.54 -9.47 8.28
N GLU A 152 -8.49 -10.70 8.81
CA GLU A 152 -7.37 -11.20 9.61
C GLU A 152 -6.06 -11.31 8.81
N ILE A 153 -6.14 -11.56 7.50
CA ILE A 153 -4.97 -11.56 6.61
C ILE A 153 -4.45 -10.14 6.35
N GLY A 154 -5.26 -9.09 6.58
CA GLY A 154 -4.97 -7.71 6.21
C GLY A 154 -5.43 -7.33 4.79
N ASN A 155 -6.16 -8.22 4.10
CA ASN A 155 -6.72 -7.99 2.78
C ASN A 155 -7.99 -7.11 2.86
N ASN A 156 -7.84 -5.86 3.27
CA ASN A 156 -8.94 -4.93 3.53
C ASN A 156 -9.87 -4.74 2.31
N ARG A 157 -9.33 -4.61 1.09
CA ARG A 157 -10.16 -4.45 -0.12
C ARG A 157 -11.03 -5.67 -0.41
N SER A 158 -10.49 -6.88 -0.24
CA SER A 158 -11.24 -8.13 -0.43
C SER A 158 -12.29 -8.32 0.67
N CYS A 159 -11.93 -8.01 1.92
CA CYS A 159 -12.88 -7.97 3.03
C CYS A 159 -14.07 -7.04 2.73
N GLN A 160 -13.80 -5.83 2.24
CA GLN A 160 -14.84 -4.85 1.92
C GLN A 160 -15.79 -5.35 0.82
N ARG A 161 -15.23 -5.94 -0.25
CA ARG A 161 -16.02 -6.56 -1.32
C ARG A 161 -16.91 -7.69 -0.81
N ASP A 162 -16.36 -8.56 0.02
CA ASP A 162 -17.10 -9.69 0.60
C ASP A 162 -18.21 -9.20 1.56
N CYS A 163 -17.96 -8.17 2.36
CA CYS A 163 -19.01 -7.55 3.20
C CYS A 163 -20.15 -6.97 2.36
N ILE A 164 -19.84 -6.31 1.23
CA ILE A 164 -20.87 -5.77 0.32
C ILE A 164 -21.74 -6.90 -0.24
N TRP A 165 -21.13 -8.00 -0.69
CA TRP A 165 -21.88 -9.16 -1.17
C TRP A 165 -22.72 -9.80 -0.06
N ALA A 166 -22.15 -10.00 1.13
CA ALA A 166 -22.88 -10.54 2.27
C ALA A 166 -24.13 -9.71 2.61
N LEU A 167 -24.03 -8.38 2.56
CA LEU A 167 -25.13 -7.46 2.83
C LEU A 167 -26.16 -7.34 1.70
N ARG A 168 -25.78 -7.69 0.46
CA ARG A 168 -26.76 -7.84 -0.63
C ARG A 168 -27.69 -9.04 -0.40
N PHE A 169 -27.17 -10.12 0.18
CA PHE A 169 -27.96 -11.31 0.49
C PHE A 169 -28.70 -11.21 1.82
N ASP A 170 -28.04 -10.69 2.86
CA ASP A 170 -28.67 -10.41 4.16
C ASP A 170 -28.26 -9.00 4.65
N PRO A 171 -29.08 -7.99 4.42
CA PRO A 171 -28.85 -6.62 4.91
C PRO A 171 -28.76 -6.51 6.43
N THR A 172 -29.22 -7.52 7.18
CA THR A 172 -29.20 -7.53 8.65
C THR A 172 -27.93 -8.12 9.24
N ASN A 173 -26.96 -8.52 8.41
CA ASN A 173 -25.71 -9.13 8.84
C ASN A 173 -24.77 -8.12 9.52
N PHE A 174 -25.03 -7.83 10.80
CA PHE A 174 -24.31 -6.84 11.60
C PHE A 174 -22.79 -7.11 11.70
N LYS A 175 -22.36 -8.39 11.65
CA LYS A 175 -20.93 -8.75 11.64
C LYS A 175 -20.23 -8.20 10.40
N CYS A 176 -20.91 -8.16 9.26
CA CYS A 176 -20.35 -7.58 8.04
C CYS A 176 -20.35 -6.05 8.09
N ILE A 177 -21.37 -5.43 8.67
CA ILE A 177 -21.47 -3.97 8.86
C ILE A 177 -20.29 -3.46 9.70
N THR A 178 -20.07 -4.07 10.88
CA THR A 178 -18.97 -3.69 11.80
C THR A 178 -17.60 -3.99 11.19
N ARG A 179 -17.44 -5.14 10.52
CA ARG A 179 -16.17 -5.51 9.87
C ARG A 179 -15.82 -4.60 8.70
N MET A 180 -16.79 -4.18 7.89
CA MET A 180 -16.59 -3.20 6.83
C MET A 180 -16.06 -1.87 7.39
N ALA A 181 -16.71 -1.36 8.43
CA ALA A 181 -16.28 -0.12 9.10
C ALA A 181 -14.85 -0.25 9.66
N ARG A 182 -14.53 -1.34 10.35
CA ARG A 182 -13.15 -1.62 10.82
C ARG A 182 -12.14 -1.70 9.67
N SER A 183 -12.51 -2.34 8.56
CA SER A 183 -11.65 -2.41 7.38
C SER A 183 -11.42 -1.05 6.73
N LEU A 184 -12.43 -0.17 6.71
CA LEU A 184 -12.28 1.21 6.24
C LEU A 184 -11.36 2.03 7.15
N LEU A 185 -11.43 1.82 8.47
CA LEU A 185 -10.50 2.42 9.42
C LEU A 185 -9.06 1.99 9.19
N ASN A 186 -8.81 0.71 8.88
CA ASN A 186 -7.46 0.21 8.56
C ASN A 186 -6.85 0.84 7.30
N VAL A 187 -7.68 1.37 6.39
CA VAL A 187 -7.24 2.04 5.14
C VAL A 187 -7.29 3.57 5.30
N ASN A 188 -7.39 4.10 6.52
CA ASN A 188 -7.49 5.55 6.83
C ASN A 188 -8.67 6.28 6.14
N LYS A 189 -9.69 5.52 5.70
CA LYS A 189 -10.93 6.03 5.10
C LYS A 189 -11.98 6.31 6.17
N VAL A 190 -11.62 7.18 7.11
CA VAL A 190 -12.40 7.43 8.34
C VAL A 190 -13.79 8.02 8.04
N TYR A 191 -13.89 8.95 7.09
CA TYR A 191 -15.18 9.54 6.69
C TYR A 191 -16.12 8.50 6.07
N GLU A 192 -15.60 7.65 5.17
CA GLU A 192 -16.38 6.55 4.59
C GLU A 192 -16.85 5.56 5.68
N ALA A 193 -16.01 5.28 6.68
CA ALA A 193 -16.37 4.40 7.80
C ALA A 193 -17.54 4.97 8.63
N ARG A 194 -17.52 6.28 8.91
CA ARG A 194 -18.60 6.99 9.61
C ARG A 194 -19.90 6.90 8.81
N ASP A 195 -19.86 7.34 7.56
CA ASP A 195 -21.05 7.41 6.71
C ASP A 195 -21.64 6.01 6.47
N TRP A 196 -20.77 4.99 6.35
CA TRP A 196 -21.18 3.60 6.27
C TRP A 196 -21.93 3.15 7.52
N LEU A 197 -21.37 3.41 8.71
CA LEU A 197 -21.99 3.00 9.97
C LEU A 197 -23.33 3.72 10.19
N GLU A 198 -23.39 5.02 9.93
CA GLU A 198 -24.61 5.83 10.09
C GLU A 198 -25.76 5.33 9.19
N LYS A 199 -25.48 5.10 7.90
CA LYS A 199 -26.48 4.57 6.96
C LYS A 199 -27.03 3.21 7.36
N ASN A 200 -26.14 2.31 7.79
CA ASN A 200 -26.54 0.96 8.20
C ASN A 200 -27.28 0.99 9.54
N LEU A 201 -26.93 1.88 10.47
CA LEU A 201 -27.66 2.07 11.73
C LEU A 201 -29.08 2.59 11.48
N GLU A 202 -29.24 3.56 10.58
CA GLU A 202 -30.55 4.07 10.20
C GLU A 202 -31.41 2.96 9.59
N TYR A 203 -30.84 2.16 8.69
CA TYR A 203 -31.52 1.01 8.11
C TYR A 203 -31.92 -0.04 9.16
N LEU A 204 -31.04 -0.40 10.10
CA LEU A 204 -31.36 -1.36 11.15
C LEU A 204 -32.50 -0.89 12.06
N LYS A 205 -32.59 0.41 12.38
CA LYS A 205 -33.70 0.98 13.15
C LYS A 205 -35.05 0.84 12.45
N THR A 206 -35.09 0.84 11.12
CA THR A 206 -36.35 0.65 10.37
C THR A 206 -36.86 -0.79 10.39
N LEU A 207 -36.03 -1.76 10.81
CA LEU A 207 -36.34 -3.18 10.76
C LEU A 207 -36.88 -3.75 12.09
N ASP A 208 -37.12 -2.88 13.09
CA ASP A 208 -37.52 -3.25 14.45
C ASP A 208 -38.63 -4.32 14.45
N GLY A 209 -38.26 -5.56 14.83
CA GLY A 209 -39.15 -6.70 15.02
C GLY A 209 -39.02 -7.90 14.06
N LYS A 210 -38.22 -7.84 12.97
CA LYS A 210 -38.18 -8.94 11.96
C LYS A 210 -37.10 -10.01 12.13
N LYS A 211 -35.99 -9.73 12.82
CA LYS A 211 -34.91 -10.71 13.06
C LYS A 211 -34.25 -10.47 14.43
N PRO A 212 -33.98 -11.52 15.23
CA PRO A 212 -33.24 -11.37 16.47
C PRO A 212 -31.79 -10.99 16.17
N LEU A 213 -31.38 -9.80 16.64
CA LEU A 213 -29.99 -9.35 16.62
C LEU A 213 -29.22 -10.03 17.76
N PRO A 214 -27.93 -10.37 17.60
CA PRO A 214 -27.19 -11.05 18.66
C PRO A 214 -26.97 -10.19 19.89
N ASN A 215 -27.03 -10.79 21.07
CA ASN A 215 -26.77 -10.09 22.34
C ASN A 215 -25.46 -9.27 22.27
N ASN A 216 -25.51 -8.03 22.78
CA ASN A 216 -24.41 -7.02 22.83
C ASN A 216 -24.02 -6.34 21.51
N TRP A 217 -24.78 -6.53 20.43
CA TRP A 217 -24.54 -5.83 19.16
C TRP A 217 -24.55 -4.30 19.28
N ASP A 218 -25.39 -3.76 20.16
CA ASP A 218 -25.53 -2.32 20.42
C ASP A 218 -24.27 -1.70 21.02
N GLU A 219 -23.65 -2.36 22.00
CA GLU A 219 -22.43 -1.89 22.66
C GLU A 219 -21.24 -1.85 21.69
N ASP A 220 -21.07 -2.90 20.90
CA ASP A 220 -20.00 -2.98 19.89
C ASP A 220 -20.12 -1.87 18.84
N LEU A 221 -21.33 -1.53 18.42
CA LEU A 221 -21.60 -0.47 17.47
C LEU A 221 -21.38 0.92 18.08
N LEU A 222 -21.81 1.14 19.33
CA LEU A 222 -21.56 2.37 20.06
C LEU A 222 -20.05 2.60 20.24
N ASN A 223 -19.32 1.58 20.70
CA ASN A 223 -17.86 1.64 20.86
C ASN A 223 -17.16 1.97 19.53
N LEU A 224 -17.57 1.31 18.45
CA LEU A 224 -17.02 1.57 17.12
C LEU A 224 -17.36 2.99 16.62
N LYS A 225 -18.58 3.48 16.89
CA LYS A 225 -18.98 4.85 16.55
C LYS A 225 -18.14 5.88 17.29
N GLU A 226 -17.86 5.66 18.57
CA GLU A 226 -16.96 6.51 19.36
C GLU A 226 -15.51 6.46 18.86
N GLU A 227 -15.02 5.29 18.47
CA GLU A 227 -13.69 5.16 17.88
C GLU A 227 -13.59 5.97 16.57
N ILE A 228 -14.58 5.82 15.70
CA ILE A 228 -14.65 6.57 14.43
C ILE A 228 -14.72 8.07 14.71
N SER A 229 -15.56 8.53 15.64
CA SER A 229 -15.70 9.96 15.94
C SER A 229 -14.39 10.57 16.46
N LYS A 230 -13.67 9.86 17.34
CA LYS A 230 -12.33 10.25 17.80
C LYS A 230 -11.35 10.36 16.63
N LYS A 231 -11.32 9.36 15.73
CA LYS A 231 -10.45 9.37 14.54
C LYS A 231 -10.82 10.48 13.55
N VAL A 232 -12.11 10.80 13.38
CA VAL A 232 -12.56 11.93 12.55
C VAL A 232 -12.03 13.25 13.12
N ALA A 233 -12.15 13.45 14.43
CA ALA A 233 -11.67 14.68 15.07
C ALA A 233 -10.14 14.85 14.91
N ILE A 234 -9.37 13.77 15.03
CA ILE A 234 -7.92 13.79 14.79
C ILE A 234 -7.62 14.14 13.33
N LYS A 235 -8.28 13.46 12.37
CA LYS A 235 -8.08 13.71 10.95
C LYS A 235 -8.41 15.16 10.56
N GLN A 236 -9.52 15.70 11.04
CA GLN A 236 -9.89 17.09 10.81
C GLN A 236 -8.90 18.08 11.43
N ARG A 237 -8.35 17.77 12.61
CA ARG A 237 -7.32 18.59 13.26
C ARG A 237 -6.06 18.64 12.40
N ASP A 238 -5.61 17.50 11.88
CA ASP A 238 -4.39 17.43 11.08
C ASP A 238 -4.59 18.10 9.72
N GLU A 239 -5.71 17.87 9.05
CA GLU A 239 -6.09 18.59 7.82
C GLU A 239 -6.13 20.11 8.03
N ARG A 240 -6.60 20.60 9.19
CA ARG A 240 -6.57 22.03 9.53
C ARG A 240 -5.14 22.55 9.71
N LYS A 241 -4.28 21.80 10.40
CA LYS A 241 -2.86 22.18 10.59
C LYS A 241 -2.13 22.24 9.26
N GLU A 242 -2.33 21.25 8.39
CA GLU A 242 -1.72 21.20 7.06
C GLU A 242 -2.17 22.39 6.19
N ARG A 243 -3.48 22.70 6.19
CA ARG A 243 -4.01 23.89 5.48
C ARG A 243 -3.41 25.19 5.99
N LEU A 244 -3.26 25.33 7.32
CA LEU A 244 -2.64 26.52 7.91
C LEU A 244 -1.16 26.62 7.56
N LEU A 245 -0.43 25.52 7.57
CA LEU A 245 0.99 25.48 7.19
C LEU A 245 1.17 25.83 5.71
N LEU A 246 0.36 25.25 4.83
CA LEU A 246 0.40 25.54 3.40
C LEU A 246 0.06 27.00 3.11
N LYS A 247 -0.95 27.55 3.80
CA LYS A 247 -1.30 28.96 3.67
C LYS A 247 -0.14 29.86 4.11
N LYS A 248 0.49 29.58 5.25
CA LYS A 248 1.68 30.33 5.71
C LYS A 248 2.82 30.26 4.69
N LYS A 249 3.12 29.06 4.17
CA LYS A 249 4.14 28.88 3.12
C LYS A 249 3.83 29.74 1.88
N LEU A 250 2.58 29.75 1.41
CA LEU A 250 2.17 30.56 0.26
C LEU A 250 2.26 32.07 0.55
N ASP A 251 1.81 32.52 1.73
CA ASP A 251 1.90 33.91 2.16
C ASP A 251 3.37 34.36 2.25
N ASP A 252 4.27 33.50 2.71
CA ASP A 252 5.70 33.77 2.78
C ASP A 252 6.33 33.80 1.38
N ASN A 253 6.04 32.81 0.53
CA ASN A 253 6.48 32.77 -0.87
C ASN A 253 6.04 34.04 -1.64
N GLU A 254 4.81 34.52 -1.43
CA GLU A 254 4.33 35.76 -2.03
C GLU A 254 5.14 36.98 -1.58
N LYS A 255 5.54 37.06 -0.30
CA LYS A 255 6.42 38.13 0.20
C LYS A 255 7.78 38.10 -0.49
N TYR A 256 8.38 36.92 -0.65
CA TYR A 256 9.66 36.76 -1.34
C TYR A 256 9.57 37.16 -2.81
N LEU A 257 8.54 36.71 -3.53
CA LEU A 257 8.35 37.06 -4.94
C LEU A 257 8.13 38.58 -5.14
N LYS A 258 7.34 39.23 -4.28
CA LYS A 258 7.19 40.70 -4.29
C LYS A 258 8.53 41.40 -4.04
N ALA A 259 9.34 40.89 -3.11
CA ALA A 259 10.65 41.43 -2.81
C ALA A 259 11.63 41.27 -3.98
N PHE A 260 11.62 40.12 -4.66
CA PHE A 260 12.45 39.84 -5.84
C PHE A 260 12.05 40.70 -7.03
N LYS A 261 10.74 40.86 -7.28
CA LYS A 261 10.20 41.72 -8.34
C LYS A 261 10.56 43.19 -8.14
N LYS A 262 10.44 43.71 -6.91
CA LYS A 262 10.83 45.09 -6.58
C LYS A 262 12.32 45.36 -6.84
N ARG A 263 13.16 44.34 -6.69
CA ARG A 263 14.62 44.41 -6.82
C ARG A 263 15.14 44.02 -8.22
N ASN A 264 14.24 43.74 -9.17
CA ASN A 264 14.57 43.32 -10.54
C ASN A 264 15.54 42.12 -10.60
N LEU A 265 15.41 41.18 -9.67
CA LEU A 265 16.28 40.01 -9.61
C LEU A 265 15.96 39.01 -10.74
N LYS A 266 16.99 38.36 -11.26
CA LYS A 266 16.87 37.39 -12.35
C LYS A 266 17.48 36.06 -11.93
N PHE A 267 16.72 34.98 -12.08
CA PHE A 267 17.14 33.62 -11.73
C PHE A 267 17.24 32.76 -12.99
N VAL A 268 18.35 32.03 -13.14
CA VAL A 268 18.59 31.16 -14.31
C VAL A 268 18.27 29.71 -14.04
N TYR A 269 18.50 29.25 -12.81
CA TYR A 269 18.32 27.86 -12.45
C TYR A 269 18.08 27.73 -10.94
N PRO A 270 16.85 27.42 -10.48
CA PRO A 270 15.62 27.29 -11.25
C PRO A 270 15.19 28.63 -11.87
N THR A 271 14.47 28.57 -12.99
CA THR A 271 13.81 29.77 -13.54
C THR A 271 12.61 30.09 -12.65
N VAL A 272 12.66 31.22 -11.97
CA VAL A 272 11.58 31.66 -11.07
C VAL A 272 10.62 32.55 -11.86
N ASP A 273 9.39 32.08 -12.04
CA ASP A 273 8.30 32.94 -12.53
C ASP A 273 7.83 33.84 -11.38
N LEU A 274 8.09 35.13 -11.50
CA LEU A 274 7.79 36.11 -10.46
C LEU A 274 6.28 36.39 -10.31
N ASP A 275 5.45 35.96 -11.27
CA ASP A 275 4.01 36.21 -11.27
C ASP A 275 3.19 34.98 -10.82
N ASN A 276 3.80 33.79 -10.72
CA ASN A 276 3.12 32.56 -10.34
C ASN A 276 3.57 32.03 -8.96
N VAL A 277 2.83 32.41 -7.92
CA VAL A 277 3.11 32.01 -6.53
C VAL A 277 2.95 30.51 -6.28
N LYS A 278 2.11 29.81 -7.06
CA LYS A 278 1.80 28.39 -6.81
C LYS A 278 2.93 27.45 -7.23
N ASP A 279 3.70 27.86 -8.23
CA ASP A 279 4.80 27.06 -8.79
C ASP A 279 6.16 27.44 -8.16
N PHE A 280 6.18 28.51 -7.36
CA PHE A 280 7.38 28.91 -6.63
C PHE A 280 7.43 28.25 -5.24
N ASP A 281 8.55 27.57 -4.99
CA ASP A 281 8.91 27.10 -3.66
C ASP A 281 10.25 27.72 -3.25
N LEU A 282 10.32 28.31 -2.06
CA LEU A 282 11.57 28.85 -1.53
C LEU A 282 12.63 27.76 -1.37
N GLU A 283 12.20 26.52 -1.11
CA GLU A 283 13.08 25.34 -1.02
C GLU A 283 13.86 25.10 -2.34
N SER A 284 13.34 25.59 -3.47
CA SER A 284 14.02 25.51 -4.78
C SER A 284 15.25 26.43 -4.90
N LEU A 285 15.37 27.42 -4.02
CA LEU A 285 16.52 28.33 -3.92
C LEU A 285 17.46 27.94 -2.76
N GLU A 286 17.34 26.71 -2.24
CA GLU A 286 18.29 26.18 -1.28
C GLU A 286 19.64 25.93 -1.95
N VAL A 287 20.67 26.54 -1.36
CA VAL A 287 22.04 26.39 -1.76
C VAL A 287 22.66 25.27 -0.94
N ASN A 288 23.02 24.18 -1.62
CA ASN A 288 23.82 23.09 -1.04
C ASN A 288 25.28 23.25 -1.45
N ILE A 289 26.11 23.69 -0.52
CA ILE A 289 27.56 23.79 -0.68
C ILE A 289 28.16 22.62 0.11
N SER A 290 28.89 21.72 -0.56
CA SER A 290 29.41 20.48 0.05
C SER A 290 30.28 20.69 1.28
N GLN A 291 30.86 21.89 1.42
CA GLN A 291 31.69 22.29 2.55
C GLN A 291 30.89 22.76 3.78
N LEU A 292 29.57 23.00 3.65
CA LEU A 292 28.71 23.47 4.74
C LEU A 292 27.75 22.37 5.21
N PRO A 293 27.58 22.18 6.54
CA PRO A 293 26.66 21.18 7.08
C PRO A 293 25.19 21.63 6.98
N THR A 294 24.94 22.92 6.77
CA THR A 294 23.61 23.54 6.70
C THR A 294 23.29 23.98 5.28
N LYS A 295 22.04 23.75 4.86
CA LYS A 295 21.52 24.35 3.64
C LYS A 295 21.23 25.83 3.91
N GLU A 296 21.76 26.69 3.07
CA GLU A 296 21.55 28.14 3.18
C GLU A 296 20.56 28.59 2.10
N CYS A 297 19.71 29.56 2.43
CA CYS A 297 18.77 30.15 1.49
C CYS A 297 18.63 31.65 1.76
N VAL A 298 18.03 32.37 0.83
CA VAL A 298 17.76 33.80 1.00
C VAL A 298 16.74 34.00 2.11
N GLN A 299 17.07 34.81 3.10
CA GLN A 299 16.22 35.04 4.27
C GLN A 299 15.88 36.52 4.42
N PHE A 300 14.73 36.82 5.00
CA PHE A 300 14.47 38.18 5.47
C PHE A 300 15.20 38.41 6.80
N ASP A 301 15.78 39.59 6.95
CA ASP A 301 16.34 40.06 8.21
C ASP A 301 15.25 40.29 9.27
N SER A 302 15.62 40.58 10.53
CA SER A 302 14.68 40.83 11.64
C SER A 302 13.62 41.89 11.33
N ASP A 303 13.95 42.82 10.42
CA ASP A 303 13.10 43.93 10.00
C ASP A 303 12.04 43.54 8.97
N GLY A 304 12.11 42.33 8.40
CA GLY A 304 11.16 41.80 7.43
C GLY A 304 11.16 42.53 6.08
N LYS A 305 12.12 43.43 5.85
CA LYS A 305 12.24 44.26 4.63
C LYS A 305 13.52 43.97 3.85
N THR A 306 14.62 43.80 4.57
CA THR A 306 15.96 43.59 4.03
C THR A 306 16.17 42.10 3.79
N LEU A 307 16.77 41.76 2.64
CA LEU A 307 17.15 40.38 2.33
C LEU A 307 18.61 40.12 2.74
N LEU A 308 18.81 38.97 3.38
CA LEU A 308 20.10 38.38 3.68
C LEU A 308 20.41 37.34 2.62
N TRP A 309 21.56 37.49 1.98
CA TRP A 309 22.00 36.63 0.88
C TRP A 309 23.20 35.78 1.31
N PRO A 310 23.21 34.47 1.03
CA PRO A 310 24.45 33.72 0.97
C PRO A 310 25.19 34.13 -0.30
N ILE A 311 26.50 34.39 -0.22
CA ILE A 311 27.30 34.84 -1.36
C ILE A 311 28.52 33.93 -1.50
N LEU A 312 28.80 33.50 -2.73
CA LEU A 312 30.00 32.75 -3.08
C LEU A 312 31.04 33.68 -3.71
N PHE A 313 32.22 33.71 -3.12
CA PHE A 313 33.40 34.36 -3.66
C PHE A 313 34.33 33.31 -4.25
N GLN A 314 34.69 33.47 -5.51
CA GLN A 314 35.63 32.61 -6.21
C GLN A 314 36.94 33.37 -6.41
N TYR A 315 38.06 32.68 -6.22
CA TYR A 315 39.41 33.19 -6.43
C TYR A 315 40.10 32.36 -7.52
N PRO A 316 39.82 32.62 -8.81
CA PRO A 316 40.21 31.71 -9.89
C PRO A 316 41.72 31.56 -10.04
N GLU A 317 42.52 32.57 -9.69
CA GLU A 317 43.99 32.53 -9.78
C GLU A 317 44.62 31.44 -8.89
N ILE A 318 43.94 31.09 -7.80
CA ILE A 318 44.39 30.11 -6.81
C ILE A 318 43.43 28.91 -6.70
N ALA A 319 42.40 28.87 -7.54
CA ALA A 319 41.35 27.84 -7.55
C ALA A 319 40.67 27.60 -6.19
N LEU A 320 40.50 28.65 -5.37
CA LEU A 320 39.80 28.59 -4.09
C LEU A 320 38.44 29.29 -4.14
N THR A 321 37.58 28.96 -3.18
CA THR A 321 36.26 29.57 -2.99
C THR A 321 36.02 29.86 -1.52
N ASP A 322 35.31 30.95 -1.23
CA ASP A 322 34.88 31.33 0.11
C ASP A 322 33.39 31.69 0.09
N VAL A 323 32.70 31.49 1.21
CA VAL A 323 31.24 31.63 1.30
C VAL A 323 30.87 32.50 2.49
N MET A 324 30.19 33.60 2.22
CA MET A 324 29.52 34.38 3.25
C MET A 324 28.09 33.86 3.41
N LYS A 325 27.75 33.37 4.60
CA LYS A 325 26.44 32.75 4.87
C LYS A 325 25.28 33.75 4.85
N SER A 326 25.49 34.91 5.47
CA SER A 326 24.48 35.95 5.59
C SER A 326 25.09 37.33 5.36
N SER A 327 24.76 37.91 4.22
CA SER A 327 25.15 39.28 3.86
C SER A 327 23.91 40.13 3.62
N SER A 328 23.78 41.23 4.36
CA SER A 328 22.70 42.19 4.15
C SER A 328 22.86 42.90 2.81
N GLU A 329 21.75 43.00 2.08
CA GLU A 329 21.70 43.70 0.79
C GLU A 329 21.95 45.22 0.88
N GLU A 330 21.76 45.82 2.07
CA GLU A 330 22.00 47.24 2.29
C GLU A 330 23.48 47.57 2.56
N THR A 331 24.29 46.54 2.85
CA THR A 331 25.73 46.70 3.08
C THR A 331 26.43 47.12 1.80
N VAL A 332 27.32 48.11 1.92
CA VAL A 332 28.21 48.52 0.83
C VAL A 332 29.19 47.39 0.54
N PHE A 333 29.38 47.05 -0.72
CA PHE A 333 30.17 45.88 -1.11
C PHE A 333 31.62 45.95 -0.61
N GLU A 334 32.19 47.15 -0.52
CA GLU A 334 33.50 47.43 0.09
C GLU A 334 33.64 46.91 1.53
N LEU A 335 32.62 47.08 2.37
CA LEU A 335 32.64 46.60 3.78
C LEU A 335 32.62 45.07 3.87
N LEU A 336 31.94 44.40 2.92
CA LEU A 336 31.97 42.94 2.82
C LEU A 336 33.39 42.46 2.48
N LEU A 337 34.08 43.18 1.59
CA LEU A 337 35.45 42.86 1.22
C LEU A 337 36.46 43.14 2.31
N GLU A 338 36.27 44.20 3.11
CA GLU A 338 37.11 44.44 4.28
C GLU A 338 37.06 43.25 5.23
N THR A 339 35.86 42.71 5.47
CA THR A 339 35.67 41.51 6.29
C THR A 339 36.40 40.30 5.71
N LEU A 340 36.31 40.08 4.39
CA LEU A 340 37.04 38.99 3.71
C LEU A 340 38.57 39.19 3.74
N SER A 341 39.03 40.43 3.60
CA SER A 341 40.45 40.77 3.51
C SER A 341 41.22 40.48 4.80
N GLN A 342 40.54 40.47 5.95
CA GLN A 342 41.11 40.02 7.21
C GLN A 342 41.54 38.54 7.15
N ASN A 343 40.81 37.71 6.40
CA ASN A 343 41.15 36.31 6.20
C ASN A 343 42.31 36.14 5.21
N TRP A 344 42.42 37.00 4.19
CA TRP A 344 43.50 36.94 3.19
C TRP A 344 44.90 37.18 3.77
N LEU A 345 44.98 37.97 4.85
CA LEU A 345 46.25 38.34 5.48
C LEU A 345 46.92 37.18 6.23
N ASN A 346 46.14 36.18 6.67
CA ASN A 346 46.60 35.15 7.60
C ASN A 346 46.81 33.78 6.95
N GLU A 347 46.32 33.56 5.73
CA GLU A 347 46.32 32.23 5.09
C GLU A 347 46.93 32.26 3.67
N THR A 348 47.94 31.43 3.44
CA THR A 348 48.47 31.17 2.09
C THR A 348 47.57 30.15 1.39
N PRO A 349 47.11 30.37 0.14
CA PRO A 349 47.68 31.26 -0.88
C PRO A 349 46.95 32.61 -1.06
N TRP A 350 46.05 33.01 -0.16
CA TRP A 350 45.29 34.27 -0.30
C TRP A 350 46.12 35.55 -0.11
N SER A 351 47.35 35.43 0.40
CA SER A 351 48.27 36.56 0.61
C SER A 351 48.61 37.38 -0.65
N ILE A 352 48.31 36.87 -1.85
CA ILE A 352 48.47 37.60 -3.11
C ILE A 352 47.44 38.72 -3.30
N TYR A 353 46.28 38.62 -2.63
CA TYR A 353 45.21 39.60 -2.72
C TYR A 353 45.41 40.71 -1.68
N LYS A 354 45.46 41.96 -2.13
CA LYS A 354 45.54 43.14 -1.25
C LYS A 354 44.34 44.03 -1.48
N PHE A 355 43.73 44.49 -0.38
CA PHE A 355 42.65 45.46 -0.42
C PHE A 355 43.11 46.71 -1.18
N GLY A 356 42.45 47.03 -2.31
CA GLY A 356 42.80 48.12 -3.22
C GLY A 356 43.46 47.71 -4.55
N SER A 357 44.11 46.54 -4.64
CA SER A 357 44.72 46.04 -5.91
C SER A 357 43.98 44.82 -6.47
N ILE A 358 42.66 44.80 -6.28
CA ILE A 358 41.78 43.71 -6.70
C ILE A 358 40.73 44.21 -7.68
N VAL A 359 40.34 43.32 -8.60
CA VAL A 359 39.24 43.51 -9.53
C VAL A 359 38.19 42.46 -9.25
N ILE A 360 36.95 42.92 -9.11
CA ILE A 360 35.82 42.04 -8.81
C ILE A 360 34.88 42.04 -9.98
N THR A 361 34.48 40.84 -10.36
CA THR A 361 33.60 40.63 -11.50
C THR A 361 32.55 39.59 -11.19
N PHE A 362 31.50 39.55 -12.00
CA PHE A 362 30.57 38.42 -12.06
C PHE A 362 30.36 38.00 -13.51
N GLU A 363 29.93 36.75 -13.71
CA GLU A 363 29.60 36.23 -15.03
C GLU A 363 28.33 36.91 -15.56
N CYS A 364 28.42 37.49 -16.77
CA CYS A 364 27.28 38.14 -17.39
C CYS A 364 26.25 37.11 -17.86
N GLY A 365 25.01 37.25 -17.38
CA GLY A 365 23.90 36.38 -17.79
C GLY A 365 23.43 36.57 -19.23
N LYS A 366 23.58 37.78 -19.80
CA LYS A 366 23.14 38.10 -21.17
C LYS A 366 24.11 37.61 -22.25
N LYS A 367 25.40 37.53 -21.93
CA LYS A 367 26.46 37.14 -22.87
C LYS A 367 27.39 36.13 -22.21
N ARG A 368 27.31 34.86 -22.63
CA ARG A 368 28.21 33.80 -22.16
C ARG A 368 29.66 34.17 -22.40
N GLY A 369 30.51 33.91 -21.41
CA GLY A 369 31.96 34.14 -21.47
C GLY A 369 32.39 35.60 -21.25
N TYR A 370 31.45 36.50 -20.93
CA TYR A 370 31.78 37.88 -20.52
C TYR A 370 31.71 38.02 -19.00
N LEU A 371 32.66 38.76 -18.46
CA LEU A 371 32.69 39.20 -17.07
C LEU A 371 32.27 40.67 -17.00
N PHE A 372 31.49 41.01 -15.97
CA PHE A 372 31.10 42.39 -15.70
C PHE A 372 31.81 42.90 -14.45
N ARG A 373 32.51 44.03 -14.55
CA ARG A 373 33.23 44.63 -13.42
C ARG A 373 32.29 45.29 -12.42
N VAL A 374 32.42 44.90 -11.15
CA VAL A 374 31.64 45.41 -10.03
C VAL A 374 32.26 46.71 -9.51
N ASN A 375 31.41 47.70 -9.20
CA ASN A 375 31.82 48.89 -8.47
C ASN A 375 31.64 48.63 -6.97
N ILE A 376 32.75 48.52 -6.24
CA ILE A 376 32.79 48.18 -4.82
C ILE A 376 32.10 49.21 -3.91
N LYS A 377 31.93 50.46 -4.37
CA LYS A 377 31.27 51.53 -3.61
C LYS A 377 29.74 51.43 -3.63
N GLN A 378 29.18 50.54 -4.44
CA GLN A 378 27.74 50.32 -4.51
C GLN A 378 27.26 49.39 -3.40
N LYS A 379 25.97 49.51 -3.05
CA LYS A 379 25.31 48.53 -2.18
C LYS A 379 25.15 47.20 -2.90
N LEU A 380 25.10 46.12 -2.12
CA LEU A 380 24.85 44.79 -2.66
C LEU A 380 23.51 44.73 -3.42
N SER A 381 22.44 45.35 -2.91
CA SER A 381 21.14 45.42 -3.58
C SER A 381 21.21 46.04 -4.99
N GLU A 382 22.00 47.10 -5.17
CA GLU A 382 22.21 47.74 -6.48
C GLU A 382 22.97 46.85 -7.44
N ILE A 383 23.92 46.05 -6.94
CA ILE A 383 24.68 45.10 -7.75
C ILE A 383 23.80 43.91 -8.15
N LEU A 384 22.99 43.39 -7.22
CA LEU A 384 22.10 42.26 -7.47
C LEU A 384 20.97 42.60 -8.45
N GLY A 385 20.49 43.85 -8.44
CA GLY A 385 19.45 44.32 -9.36
C GLY A 385 19.94 44.70 -10.76
N LYS A 386 21.24 44.53 -11.07
CA LYS A 386 21.77 44.82 -12.42
C LYS A 386 21.20 43.86 -13.44
N GLU A 387 20.89 44.37 -14.63
CA GLU A 387 20.31 43.54 -15.68
C GLU A 387 21.24 42.44 -16.18
N GLU A 388 22.55 42.61 -15.98
CA GLU A 388 23.63 41.71 -16.35
C GLU A 388 23.81 40.54 -15.39
N LEU A 389 23.38 40.67 -14.12
CA LEU A 389 23.61 39.65 -13.10
C LEU A 389 22.43 38.68 -13.05
N PHE A 390 22.73 37.40 -13.29
CA PHE A 390 21.77 36.32 -13.20
C PHE A 390 22.16 35.38 -12.05
N ILE A 391 21.27 35.24 -11.07
CA ILE A 391 21.49 34.43 -9.86
C ILE A 391 21.19 32.96 -10.19
N LYS A 392 22.10 32.07 -9.78
CA LYS A 392 21.94 30.60 -9.93
C LYS A 392 21.60 30.02 -8.57
N GLY A 393 20.44 29.41 -8.42
CA GLY A 393 20.02 28.65 -7.24
C GLY A 393 19.91 29.46 -5.95
N GLY A 394 19.70 30.78 -6.04
CA GLY A 394 19.71 31.67 -4.86
C GLY A 394 21.11 32.09 -4.38
N LEU A 395 22.18 31.72 -5.10
CA LEU A 395 23.57 32.04 -4.77
C LEU A 395 24.18 33.03 -5.77
N PRO A 396 24.31 34.33 -5.43
CA PRO A 396 25.16 35.25 -6.14
C PRO A 396 26.63 34.81 -6.08
N VAL A 397 27.30 34.81 -7.24
CA VAL A 397 28.70 34.40 -7.37
C VAL A 397 29.53 35.58 -7.86
N PHE A 398 30.58 35.93 -7.12
CA PHE A 398 31.54 36.96 -7.49
C PHE A 398 32.93 36.36 -7.64
N GLN A 399 33.68 36.81 -8.64
CA GLN A 399 35.05 36.40 -8.92
C GLN A 399 36.01 37.53 -8.58
N ILE A 400 37.02 37.22 -7.77
CA ILE A 400 38.03 38.16 -7.32
C ILE A 400 39.35 37.83 -8.02
N TYR A 401 39.95 38.84 -8.63
CA TYR A 401 41.23 38.78 -9.32
C TYR A 401 42.17 39.86 -8.78
N THR A 402 43.47 39.66 -8.91
CA THR A 402 44.49 40.69 -8.77
C THR A 402 44.47 41.59 -10.00
N GLU A 403 44.72 42.89 -9.83
CA GLU A 403 44.70 43.84 -10.94
C GLU A 403 45.74 43.51 -12.03
N ALA A 404 46.91 43.01 -11.62
CA ALA A 404 47.96 42.58 -12.54
C ALA A 404 47.52 41.40 -13.41
N TYR A 405 46.93 40.36 -12.80
CA TYR A 405 46.42 39.21 -13.55
C TYR A 405 45.27 39.62 -14.47
N PHE A 406 44.35 40.45 -13.97
CA PHE A 406 43.17 40.85 -14.74
C PHE A 406 43.54 41.63 -16.01
N ASN A 407 44.45 42.60 -15.91
CA ASN A 407 44.91 43.37 -17.06
C ASN A 407 45.68 42.51 -18.09
N ASN A 408 46.39 41.49 -17.62
CA ASN A 408 47.15 40.59 -18.48
C ASN A 408 46.29 39.56 -19.19
N ASN A 409 45.19 39.10 -18.59
CA ASN A 409 44.41 37.96 -19.09
C ASN A 409 43.03 38.32 -19.66
N PHE A 410 42.56 39.56 -19.48
CA PHE A 410 41.25 39.98 -19.97
C PHE A 410 41.36 41.17 -20.93
N ILE A 411 40.41 41.25 -21.87
CA ILE A 411 40.27 42.35 -22.84
C ILE A 411 39.07 43.19 -22.43
N ASP A 412 39.28 44.50 -22.24
CA ASP A 412 38.19 45.45 -22.06
C ASP A 412 37.40 45.61 -23.36
N LYS A 413 36.09 45.35 -23.31
CA LYS A 413 35.15 45.49 -24.42
C LYS A 413 34.25 46.72 -24.27
N GLY A 414 34.55 47.60 -23.32
CA GLY A 414 33.81 48.80 -23.00
C GLY A 414 32.58 48.53 -22.12
N LYS A 415 32.04 49.60 -21.51
CA LYS A 415 30.87 49.55 -20.61
C LYS A 415 31.01 48.54 -19.46
N SER A 416 32.23 48.39 -18.92
CA SER A 416 32.57 47.47 -17.83
C SER A 416 32.48 45.97 -18.18
N TYR A 417 32.42 45.63 -19.47
CA TYR A 417 32.47 44.25 -19.94
C TYR A 417 33.90 43.84 -20.26
N TYR A 418 34.29 42.67 -19.77
CA TYR A 418 35.59 42.06 -19.99
C TYR A 418 35.42 40.67 -20.57
N GLN A 419 36.32 40.28 -21.47
CA GLN A 419 36.35 38.94 -22.05
C GLN A 419 37.72 38.32 -21.78
N PRO A 420 37.81 37.05 -21.35
CA PRO A 420 39.09 36.34 -21.30
C PRO A 420 39.79 36.41 -22.67
N LYS A 421 41.11 36.61 -22.66
CA LYS A 421 41.95 36.67 -23.87
C LYS A 421 41.97 35.35 -24.63
#